data_AF-A0A958UZU0-F1
#
_entry.id   AF-A0A958UZU0-F1
#
_cell.length_a   1.000
_cell.length_b   1.000
_cell.length_c   1.000
_cell.angle_alpha   90.00
_cell.angle_beta   90.00
_cell.angle_gamma   90.00
#
_symmetry.space_group_name_H-M   'P 1'
#
loop_
_entity.id
_entity.type
_entity.pdbx_description
1 polymer ?
#
loop_
_entity_poly.entity_id
_entity_poly.type
_entity_poly.pdbx_seq_one_letter_code
_entity_poly.pdbx_strand_id
1 'polypeptide(L)' 'QCKFKDCTHTSETGCAVLAAVESGTIDEASYENYLKMQREKDHFERSVAEKRKRDRDFGKMIRNFQKHKKLNK' A
#
# COMPACT_ATOMS: atom_id res chain seq x y z
N GLN A 1 -13.36 -0.22 -18.07
CA GLN A 1 -13.73 0.74 -17.00
C GLN A 1 -13.83 0.00 -15.68
N CYS A 2 -13.23 0.50 -14.60
CA CYS A 2 -13.27 -0.17 -13.30
C CYS A 2 -14.61 0.08 -12.59
N LYS A 3 -15.07 -0.93 -11.84
CA LYS A 3 -16.35 -0.88 -11.11
C LYS A 3 -16.35 0.14 -9.97
N PHE A 4 -15.20 0.33 -9.32
CA PHE A 4 -15.03 1.24 -8.19
C PHE A 4 -14.23 2.48 -8.61
N LYS A 5 -14.56 3.64 -8.01
CA LYS A 5 -13.83 4.90 -8.25
C LYS A 5 -12.45 4.89 -7.58
N ASP A 6 -12.35 4.29 -6.40
CA ASP A 6 -11.11 4.15 -5.63
C ASP A 6 -10.39 2.83 -5.92
N CYS A 7 -10.46 2.37 -7.17
CA CYS A 7 -9.89 1.09 -7.59
C CYS A 7 -8.36 1.15 -7.51
N THR A 8 -7.78 0.44 -6.55
CA THR A 8 -6.33 0.25 -6.39
C THR A 8 -5.72 -0.70 -7.42
N HIS A 9 -6.55 -1.38 -8.21
CA HIS A 9 -6.13 -2.33 -9.25
C HIS A 9 -5.33 -3.52 -8.73
N THR A 10 -5.39 -3.82 -7.43
CA THR A 10 -4.59 -4.89 -6.80
C THR A 10 -5.37 -6.18 -6.59
N SER A 11 -6.58 -6.11 -6.04
CA SER A 11 -7.39 -7.30 -5.71
C SER A 11 -8.90 -7.05 -5.76
N GLU A 12 -9.34 -5.95 -6.38
CA GLU A 12 -10.76 -5.57 -6.36
C GLU A 12 -11.56 -6.27 -7.45
N THR A 13 -12.77 -6.71 -7.08
CA THR A 13 -13.70 -7.37 -8.00
C THR A 13 -14.25 -6.39 -9.03
N GLY A 14 -14.11 -6.72 -10.32
CA GLY A 14 -14.52 -5.82 -11.41
C GLY A 14 -13.50 -4.71 -11.75
N CYS A 15 -12.23 -4.92 -11.42
CA CYS A 15 -11.14 -4.11 -11.94
C CYS A 15 -10.91 -4.42 -13.43
N ALA A 16 -11.02 -3.40 -14.28
CA ALA A 16 -10.80 -3.57 -15.72
C ALA A 16 -9.33 -3.85 -16.07
N VAL A 17 -8.39 -3.40 -15.23
CA VAL A 17 -6.96 -3.68 -15.42
C VAL A 17 -6.67 -5.16 -15.16
N LEU A 18 -7.18 -5.72 -14.07
CA LEU A 18 -7.04 -7.15 -13.77
C LEU A 18 -7.70 -8.00 -14.86
N ALA A 19 -8.90 -7.64 -15.31
CA ALA A 19 -9.57 -8.33 -16.40
C ALA A 19 -8.78 -8.27 -17.71
N ALA A 20 -8.11 -7.14 -18.00
CA ALA A 20 -7.27 -7.00 -19.18
C ALA A 20 -5.96 -7.79 -19.09
N VAL A 21 -5.44 -8.00 -17.88
CA VAL A 21 -4.30 -8.89 -17.62
C VAL A 21 -4.73 -10.34 -17.78
N GLU A 22 -5.86 -10.74 -17.21
CA GLU A 22 -6.43 -12.08 -17.37
C GLU A 22 -6.78 -12.41 -18.83
N SER A 23 -7.26 -11.43 -19.60
CA SER A 23 -7.54 -11.59 -21.03
C SER A 23 -6.29 -11.53 -21.92
N GLY A 24 -5.10 -11.36 -21.35
CA GLY A 24 -3.83 -11.28 -22.08
C GLY A 24 -3.68 -10.02 -22.95
N THR A 25 -4.55 -9.03 -22.75
CA THR A 25 -4.46 -7.72 -23.43
C THR A 25 -3.37 -6.86 -22.81
N ILE A 26 -3.12 -7.04 -21.51
CA ILE A 26 -1.97 -6.49 -20.80
C ILE A 26 -1.10 -7.65 -20.38
N ASP A 27 0.19 -7.58 -20.72
CA ASP A 27 1.16 -8.56 -20.27
C ASP A 27 1.36 -8.49 -18.75
N GLU A 28 1.44 -9.65 -18.10
CA GLU A 28 1.62 -9.75 -16.65
C GLU A 28 2.88 -8.98 -16.18
N ALA A 29 3.96 -9.00 -16.95
CA ALA A 29 5.18 -8.24 -16.65
C ALA A 29 4.93 -6.73 -16.67
N SER A 30 4.05 -6.24 -17.55
CA SER A 30 3.66 -4.83 -17.58
C SER A 30 2.85 -4.45 -16.35
N TYR A 31 1.94 -5.33 -15.91
CA TYR A 31 1.18 -5.15 -14.68
C TYR A 31 2.07 -5.18 -13.43
N GLU A 32 3.03 -6.10 -13.35
CA GLU A 32 4.00 -6.14 -12.26
C GLU A 32 4.88 -4.87 -12.21
N ASN A 33 5.30 -4.37 -13.38
CA ASN A 33 6.06 -3.12 -13.48
C ASN A 33 5.23 -1.93 -13.01
N TYR A 34 3.95 -1.87 -13.37
CA TYR A 34 3.01 -0.87 -12.85
C TYR A 34 2.90 -0.93 -11.33
N LEU A 35 2.73 -2.12 -10.74
CA LEU A 35 2.67 -2.28 -9.28
C LEU A 35 3.97 -1.86 -8.58
N LYS A 36 5.13 -2.14 -9.19
CA LYS A 36 6.42 -1.67 -8.69
C LYS A 36 6.50 -0.14 -8.73
N MET A 37 6.17 0.48 -9.86
CA MET A 37 6.14 1.94 -9.98
C MET A 37 5.18 2.59 -8.98
N GLN A 38 4.02 1.98 -8.73
CA GLN A 38 3.05 2.50 -7.77
C GLN A 38 3.61 2.47 -6.34
N ARG A 39 4.34 1.41 -5.97
CA ARG A 39 5.03 1.32 -4.68
C ARG A 39 6.15 2.35 -4.54
N GLU A 40 6.95 2.54 -5.59
CA GLU A 40 7.98 3.57 -5.62
C GLU A 40 7.36 4.96 -5.50
N LYS A 41 6.29 5.23 -6.26
CA LYS A 41 5.55 6.49 -6.20
C LYS A 41 5.02 6.77 -4.81
N ASP A 42 4.38 5.80 -4.15
CA ASP A 42 3.94 5.96 -2.75
C ASP A 42 5.12 6.24 -1.81
N HIS A 43 6.28 5.62 -2.04
CA HIS A 43 7.49 5.90 -1.28
C HIS A 43 8.02 7.33 -1.49
N PHE A 44 8.02 7.83 -2.73
CA PHE A 44 8.50 9.17 -3.09
C PHE A 44 7.51 10.30 -2.78
N GLU A 45 6.21 10.08 -2.94
CA GLU A 45 5.15 11.07 -2.68
C GLU A 45 4.90 11.27 -1.17
N ARG A 46 5.37 10.35 -0.32
CA ARG A 46 5.34 10.54 1.13
C ARG A 46 6.14 11.79 1.49
N SER A 47 5.42 12.83 1.90
CA SER A 47 6.05 14.05 2.39
C SER A 47 6.97 13.75 3.59
N VAL A 48 8.02 14.55 3.73
CA VAL A 48 8.92 14.49 4.90
C VAL A 48 8.12 14.62 6.21
N ALA A 49 7.03 15.40 6.19
CA ALA A 49 6.12 15.56 7.32
C ALA A 49 5.39 14.25 7.68
N GLU A 50 4.85 13.54 6.68
CA GLU A 50 4.17 12.25 6.87
C GLU A 50 5.15 11.16 7.36
N LYS A 51 6.38 11.14 6.83
CA LYS A 51 7.44 10.24 7.32
C LYS A 51 7.74 10.47 8.80
N ARG A 52 8.02 11.73 9.19
CA ARG A 52 8.29 12.12 10.59
C ARG A 52 7.11 11.85 11.53
N LYS A 53 5.87 11.96 11.04
CA LYS A 53 4.67 11.64 11.82
C LYS A 53 4.63 10.14 12.11
N ARG A 54 4.78 9.28 11.10
CA ARG A 54 4.83 7.83 11.28
C ARG A 54 5.95 7.36 12.21
N ASP A 55 7.16 7.91 12.06
CA ASP A 55 8.29 7.54 12.93
C ASP A 55 7.96 7.85 14.41
N ARG A 56 7.34 9.01 14.67
CA ARG A 56 6.90 9.37 16.03
C ARG A 56 5.80 8.46 16.55
N ASP A 57 4.80 8.14 15.74
CA ASP A 57 3.68 7.28 16.15
C ASP A 57 4.15 5.84 16.39
N PHE A 58 5.06 5.33 15.57
CA PHE A 58 5.72 4.04 15.79
C PHE A 58 6.51 4.02 17.11
N GLY A 59 7.29 5.06 17.40
CA GLY A 59 8.00 5.19 18.68
C GLY A 59 7.07 5.28 19.90
N LYS A 60 5.84 5.81 19.76
CA LYS A 60 4.82 5.76 20.83
C LYS A 60 4.25 4.36 20.99
N MET A 61 3.96 3.66 19.90
CA MET A 61 3.44 2.29 19.91
C MET A 61 4.39 1.34 20.66
N ILE A 62 5.69 1.39 20.35
CA ILE A 62 6.70 0.56 21.01
C ILE A 62 6.79 0.86 22.51
N ARG A 63 6.78 2.14 22.90
CA ARG A 63 6.78 2.53 24.32
C ARG A 63 5.54 2.03 25.05
N ASN A 64 4.37 2.13 24.44
CA ASN A 64 3.12 1.61 25.01
C ASN A 64 3.19 0.08 25.17
N PHE A 65 3.68 -0.64 24.16
CA PHE A 65 3.85 -2.09 24.23
C PHE A 65 4.80 -2.51 25.35
N GLN A 66 5.96 -1.85 25.48
CA GLN A 66 6.90 -2.10 26.57
C GLN A 66 6.30 -1.81 27.95
N LYS A 67 5.50 -0.74 28.06
CA LYS A 67 4.78 -0.39 29.30
C LYS A 67 3.75 -1.45 29.67
N HIS A 68 2.96 -1.92 28.71
CA HIS A 68 2.00 -3.02 28.92
C HIS A 68 2.70 -4.32 29.31
N LYS A 69 3.81 -4.67 28.65
CA LYS A 69 4.60 -5.85 29.01
C LYS A 69 5.18 -5.77 30.43
N LYS A 70 5.51 -4.56 30.90
CA LYS A 70 6.05 -4.33 32.26
C LYS A 70 4.95 -4.30 33.33
N LEU A 71 3.72 -3.93 32.98
CA LEU A 71 2.55 -3.93 33.88
C LEU A 71 1.92 -5.31 34.05
N ASN A 72 2.04 -6.18 33.04
CA ASN A 72 1.47 -7.53 33.04
C ASN A 72 2.49 -8.61 33.46
N LYS A 73 3.60 -8.23 34.12
CA LYS A 73 4.61 -9.12 34.67
C LYS A 73 4.70 -8.91 36.17
#